data_AF-A0A0J9VM89-F1
#
_entry.id   AF-A0A0J9VM89-F1
#
_cell.length_a   1.000
_cell.length_b   1.000
_cell.length_c   1.000
_cell.angle_alpha   90.00
_cell.angle_beta   90.00
_cell.angle_gamma   90.00
#
_symmetry.space_group_name_H-M   'P 1'
#
loop_
_entity.id
_entity.type
_entity.pdbx_description
1 polymer ?
#
loop_
_entity_poly.entity_id
_entity_poly.type
_entity_poly.pdbx_seq_one_letter_code
_entity_poly.pdbx_strand_id
1 'polypeptide(L)'
;MRILLVALLSLLASSANAYKTGLMGYGQSWYDPPCAYACRAVIGNAPLDCPSMAHGSMGTNEHSHSGSPLAPCIATNSDFLRTLAYCLSTRCADVSPSKLESYWSGQATGDKTVSAEWTYGAALANYDFNVFFDWEEAVQSTYVIILISIGVATPVFFSALGYLPFMNRAIHKIRPYLIYPSTFRGYNIRPLPYLLGLTKSAELLAYVGYRTRHISFALLPLTVVFSSRNNILLWITDWPFSTFLVLHRWVARLCALHAIVHSITVLAAYIRLGTYYTDVHKPYWIWGIIGTLCLVLLLVQSVLWFRRASYEAFLILHIVLAVFVIFGCWYHIYFWKPFSGVYELWIYMVCAVWFFDRLFRVLRVAKNGVRRASVVELSDEIVRLDISGVRWLSTPGYHAYIDFPTLQPFRPWQNYPFSITNTALLQEAFAAESSDSGDVEMS
;
A
#
# COMPACT_ATOMS: atom_id res chain seq x y z
N MET A 1 -56.72 40.35 -18.63
CA MET A 1 -55.76 39.84 -17.61
C MET A 1 -56.21 38.53 -16.96
N ARG A 2 -57.47 38.37 -16.51
CA ARG A 2 -57.94 37.11 -15.88
C ARG A 2 -58.02 35.90 -16.83
N ILE A 3 -58.38 36.08 -18.10
CA ILE A 3 -58.45 34.98 -19.09
C ILE A 3 -57.04 34.46 -19.45
N LEU A 4 -56.06 35.36 -19.52
CA LEU A 4 -54.64 35.01 -19.77
C LEU A 4 -54.03 34.23 -18.60
N LEU A 5 -54.41 34.55 -17.36
CA LEU A 5 -53.91 33.84 -16.17
C LEU A 5 -54.46 32.41 -16.09
N VAL A 6 -55.75 32.22 -16.43
CA VAL A 6 -56.39 30.89 -16.43
C VAL A 6 -55.83 30.01 -17.56
N ALA A 7 -55.58 30.57 -18.74
CA ALA A 7 -54.94 29.85 -19.85
C ALA A 7 -53.48 29.47 -19.54
N LEU A 8 -52.74 30.33 -18.83
CA LEU A 8 -51.37 30.03 -18.41
C LEU A 8 -51.33 28.92 -17.34
N LEU A 9 -52.28 28.95 -16.40
CA LEU A 9 -52.41 27.93 -15.34
C LEU A 9 -52.86 26.57 -15.90
N SER A 10 -53.72 26.54 -16.93
CA SER A 10 -54.10 25.28 -17.59
C SER A 10 -52.99 24.70 -18.49
N LEU A 11 -52.15 25.54 -19.10
CA LEU A 11 -50.93 25.08 -19.78
C LEU A 11 -49.89 24.51 -18.80
N LEU A 12 -49.73 25.13 -17.63
CA LEU A 12 -48.83 24.64 -16.56
C LEU A 12 -49.36 23.35 -15.91
N ALA A 13 -50.68 23.17 -15.81
CA ALA A 13 -51.28 21.91 -15.35
C ALA A 13 -51.12 20.77 -16.37
N SER A 14 -51.05 21.11 -17.66
CA SER A 14 -50.85 20.13 -18.74
C SER A 14 -49.39 19.62 -18.83
N SER A 15 -48.40 20.43 -18.42
CA SER A 15 -47.00 19.99 -18.34
C SER A 15 -46.71 19.11 -17.12
N ALA A 16 -47.54 19.15 -16.07
CA ALA A 16 -47.42 18.25 -14.92
C ALA A 16 -47.75 16.78 -15.26
N ASN A 17 -48.52 16.53 -16.32
CA ASN A 17 -48.82 15.17 -16.81
C ASN A 17 -47.79 14.63 -17.83
N ALA A 18 -46.75 15.41 -18.18
CA ALA A 18 -45.70 15.01 -19.13
C ALA A 18 -44.62 14.08 -18.52
N TYR A 19 -44.85 13.54 -17.31
CA TYR A 19 -43.98 12.53 -16.65
C TYR A 19 -43.77 11.26 -17.49
N LYS A 20 -44.66 10.94 -18.44
CA LYS A 20 -44.58 9.70 -19.24
C LYS A 20 -43.86 9.83 -20.60
N THR A 21 -43.46 11.03 -21.01
CA THR A 21 -42.77 11.25 -22.30
C THR A 21 -41.64 12.27 -22.12
N GLY A 22 -40.56 11.86 -21.45
CA GLY A 22 -39.47 12.74 -21.01
C GLY A 22 -38.39 13.02 -22.07
N LEU A 23 -37.95 14.28 -22.12
CA LEU A 23 -36.73 14.75 -22.79
C LEU A 23 -35.49 14.22 -22.05
N MET A 24 -34.40 13.90 -22.77
CA MET A 24 -33.12 13.47 -22.15
C MET A 24 -32.66 14.48 -21.07
N GLY A 25 -32.57 14.03 -19.82
CA GLY A 25 -32.05 14.82 -18.70
C GLY A 25 -33.09 15.51 -17.80
N TYR A 26 -34.38 15.46 -18.13
CA TYR A 26 -35.44 16.01 -17.26
C TYR A 26 -36.37 14.90 -16.74
N GLY A 27 -36.11 14.43 -15.51
CA GLY A 27 -37.02 13.54 -14.77
C GLY A 27 -36.94 12.04 -15.09
N GLN A 28 -36.07 11.59 -16.01
CA GLN A 28 -35.89 10.17 -16.34
C GLN A 28 -34.39 9.80 -16.35
N SER A 29 -33.93 9.12 -15.28
CA SER A 29 -32.55 8.64 -15.17
C SER A 29 -32.41 7.26 -15.81
N TRP A 30 -31.79 7.19 -16.99
CA TRP A 30 -31.45 5.92 -17.65
C TRP A 30 -30.35 5.14 -16.91
N TYR A 31 -29.57 5.84 -16.09
CA TYR A 31 -28.50 5.29 -15.26
C TYR A 31 -28.88 5.42 -13.79
N ASP A 32 -29.62 4.44 -13.29
CA ASP A 32 -30.03 4.38 -11.89
C ASP A 32 -29.56 3.06 -11.23
N PRO A 33 -28.72 3.10 -10.19
CA PRO A 33 -28.07 4.28 -9.60
C PRO A 33 -26.86 4.76 -10.44
N PRO A 34 -26.64 6.08 -10.59
CA PRO A 34 -25.61 6.61 -11.49
C PRO A 34 -24.18 6.23 -11.06
N CYS A 35 -23.93 6.11 -9.76
CA CYS A 35 -22.64 5.68 -9.22
C CYS A 35 -22.24 4.27 -9.71
N ALA A 36 -23.21 3.37 -9.89
CA ALA A 36 -22.94 2.01 -10.28
C ALA A 36 -22.51 1.91 -11.74
N TYR A 37 -23.22 2.64 -12.61
CA TYR A 37 -22.84 2.79 -14.01
C TYR A 37 -21.48 3.48 -14.19
N ALA A 38 -21.16 4.48 -13.35
CA ALA A 38 -19.84 5.11 -13.36
C ALA A 38 -18.72 4.13 -12.98
N CYS A 39 -18.89 3.35 -11.90
CA CYS A 39 -17.95 2.31 -11.50
C CYS A 39 -17.69 1.31 -12.63
N ARG A 40 -18.77 0.80 -13.26
CA ARG A 40 -18.66 -0.14 -14.37
C ARG A 40 -18.02 0.47 -15.61
N ALA A 41 -18.27 1.76 -15.89
CA ALA A 41 -17.68 2.45 -17.03
C ALA A 41 -16.16 2.64 -16.88
N VAL A 42 -15.70 2.98 -15.67
CA VAL A 42 -14.26 3.16 -15.37
C VAL A 42 -13.50 1.83 -15.53
N ILE A 43 -14.09 0.73 -15.07
CA ILE A 43 -13.44 -0.60 -15.08
C ILE A 43 -13.67 -1.32 -16.42
N GLY A 44 -14.68 -0.93 -17.20
CA GLY A 44 -15.12 -1.64 -18.40
C GLY A 44 -14.08 -1.75 -19.53
N ASN A 45 -13.03 -0.93 -19.50
CA ASN A 45 -11.91 -0.98 -20.45
C ASN A 45 -10.66 -1.70 -19.90
N ALA A 46 -10.73 -2.27 -18.69
CA ALA A 46 -9.61 -3.00 -18.12
C ALA A 46 -9.31 -4.25 -18.95
N PRO A 47 -8.02 -4.57 -19.20
CA PRO A 47 -7.65 -5.80 -19.91
C PRO A 47 -8.04 -7.01 -19.07
N LEU A 48 -8.81 -7.94 -19.66
CA LEU A 48 -9.24 -9.18 -19.02
C LEU A 48 -8.47 -10.35 -19.62
N ASP A 49 -7.98 -11.25 -18.76
CA ASP A 49 -7.36 -12.50 -19.17
C ASP A 49 -8.46 -13.53 -19.45
N CYS A 50 -9.06 -13.42 -20.64
CA CYS A 50 -10.09 -14.34 -21.11
C CYS A 50 -9.43 -15.47 -21.91
N PRO A 51 -9.65 -16.75 -21.58
CA PRO A 51 -9.30 -17.84 -22.49
C PRO A 51 -9.97 -17.57 -23.85
N SER A 52 -9.20 -17.61 -24.92
CA SER A 52 -9.61 -17.21 -26.27
C SER A 52 -10.99 -17.77 -26.65
N MET A 53 -11.98 -16.90 -26.78
CA MET A 53 -13.18 -17.17 -27.56
C MET A 53 -12.71 -17.50 -28.98
N ALA A 54 -12.97 -18.73 -29.41
CA ALA A 54 -12.58 -19.25 -30.71
C ALA A 54 -13.08 -18.36 -31.86
N HIS A 55 -12.25 -18.25 -32.89
CA HIS A 55 -12.47 -17.66 -34.22
C HIS A 55 -13.94 -17.47 -34.65
N GLY A 56 -14.31 -16.24 -35.03
CA GLY A 56 -15.60 -15.95 -35.67
C GLY A 56 -15.76 -14.52 -36.20
N SER A 57 -15.27 -14.31 -37.42
CA SER A 57 -15.68 -13.32 -38.44
C SER A 57 -15.72 -11.81 -38.13
N MET A 58 -14.83 -11.09 -38.82
CA MET A 58 -14.95 -9.67 -39.13
C MET A 58 -16.14 -9.48 -40.10
N GLY A 59 -17.27 -8.98 -39.60
CA GLY A 59 -18.49 -8.72 -40.38
C GLY A 59 -19.06 -7.34 -40.08
N THR A 60 -19.34 -6.59 -41.14
CA THR A 60 -19.71 -5.17 -41.20
C THR A 60 -21.08 -4.83 -40.60
N ASN A 61 -21.16 -3.62 -40.01
CA ASN A 61 -22.34 -2.75 -39.84
C ASN A 61 -23.73 -3.38 -39.96
N GLU A 62 -24.32 -3.80 -38.83
CA GLU A 62 -25.78 -3.78 -38.64
C GLU A 62 -26.13 -3.44 -37.18
N HIS A 63 -27.04 -2.49 -37.00
CA HIS A 63 -27.66 -2.18 -35.72
C HIS A 63 -28.53 -3.37 -35.26
N SER A 64 -27.96 -4.25 -34.44
CA SER A 64 -28.71 -5.30 -33.77
C SER A 64 -28.51 -5.23 -32.26
N HIS A 65 -29.61 -5.37 -31.52
CA HIS A 65 -29.68 -5.41 -30.06
C HIS A 65 -29.16 -6.75 -29.50
N SER A 66 -27.92 -7.13 -29.82
CA SER A 66 -27.27 -8.32 -29.25
C SER A 66 -26.04 -7.90 -28.45
N GLY A 67 -25.86 -8.53 -27.28
CA GLY A 67 -24.96 -8.08 -26.23
C GLY A 67 -23.47 -8.11 -26.56
N SER A 68 -22.68 -7.50 -25.68
CA SER A 68 -21.23 -7.42 -25.84
C SER A 68 -20.61 -8.82 -25.85
N PRO A 69 -19.77 -9.20 -26.83
CA PRO A 69 -19.10 -10.50 -26.88
C PRO A 69 -18.16 -10.76 -25.70
N LEU A 70 -17.89 -9.72 -24.88
CA LEU A 70 -17.10 -9.78 -23.66
C LEU A 70 -17.90 -10.19 -22.42
N ALA A 71 -19.24 -10.15 -22.47
CA ALA A 71 -20.10 -10.40 -21.31
C ALA A 71 -19.91 -11.79 -20.67
N PRO A 72 -19.76 -12.90 -21.44
CA PRO A 72 -19.48 -14.21 -20.85
C PRO A 72 -18.12 -14.31 -20.15
N CYS A 73 -17.10 -13.58 -20.62
CA CYS A 73 -15.82 -13.53 -19.93
C CYS A 73 -15.91 -12.71 -18.63
N ILE A 74 -16.58 -11.56 -18.68
CA ILE A 74 -16.80 -10.73 -17.48
C ILE A 74 -17.55 -11.51 -16.40
N ALA A 75 -18.50 -12.36 -16.79
CA ALA A 75 -19.32 -13.13 -15.88
C ALA A 75 -18.52 -14.12 -15.02
N THR A 76 -17.42 -14.68 -15.54
CA THR A 76 -16.57 -15.67 -14.84
C THR A 76 -15.24 -15.10 -14.37
N ASN A 77 -14.93 -13.83 -14.71
CA ASN A 77 -13.69 -13.19 -14.29
C ASN A 77 -13.81 -12.67 -12.85
N SER A 78 -13.27 -13.44 -11.91
CA SER A 78 -13.30 -13.11 -10.48
C SER A 78 -12.65 -11.76 -10.14
N ASP A 79 -11.59 -11.33 -10.85
CA ASP A 79 -10.90 -10.06 -10.60
C ASP A 79 -11.75 -8.86 -10.99
N PHE A 80 -12.42 -8.93 -12.14
CA PHE A 80 -13.35 -7.90 -12.59
C PHE A 80 -14.53 -7.76 -11.63
N LEU A 81 -15.16 -8.88 -11.26
CA LEU A 81 -16.29 -8.87 -10.34
C LEU A 81 -15.89 -8.31 -8.97
N ARG A 82 -14.77 -8.76 -8.38
CA ARG A 82 -14.27 -8.20 -7.11
C ARG A 82 -14.01 -6.71 -7.19
N THR A 83 -13.37 -6.24 -8.27
CA THR A 83 -13.06 -4.82 -8.47
C THR A 83 -14.32 -3.99 -8.61
N LEU A 84 -15.31 -4.48 -9.36
CA LEU A 84 -16.61 -3.81 -9.50
C LEU A 84 -17.35 -3.78 -8.15
N ALA A 85 -17.40 -4.88 -7.41
CA ALA A 85 -18.04 -4.94 -6.09
C ALA A 85 -17.42 -3.94 -5.11
N TYR A 86 -16.09 -3.82 -5.09
CA TYR A 86 -15.38 -2.86 -4.26
C TYR A 86 -15.65 -1.40 -4.67
N CYS A 87 -15.71 -1.11 -5.97
CA CYS A 87 -16.07 0.23 -6.43
C CYS A 87 -17.50 0.59 -5.99
N LEU A 88 -18.45 -0.34 -6.14
CA LEU A 88 -19.84 -0.13 -5.71
C LEU A 88 -19.93 0.08 -4.19
N SER A 89 -19.26 -0.74 -3.37
CA SER A 89 -19.33 -0.59 -1.91
C SER A 89 -18.76 0.74 -1.41
N THR A 90 -17.73 1.27 -2.08
CA THR A 90 -17.06 2.51 -1.67
C THR A 90 -17.67 3.78 -2.28
N ARG A 91 -18.18 3.71 -3.52
CA ARG A 91 -18.68 4.89 -4.26
C ARG A 91 -20.20 5.00 -4.30
N CYS A 92 -20.93 3.96 -3.89
CA CYS A 92 -22.38 3.94 -3.79
C CYS A 92 -22.88 3.79 -2.34
N ALA A 93 -22.21 4.42 -1.36
CA ALA A 93 -22.58 4.31 0.06
C ALA A 93 -24.03 4.76 0.37
N ASP A 94 -24.56 5.71 -0.41
CA ASP A 94 -25.92 6.25 -0.23
C ASP A 94 -27.03 5.39 -0.86
N VAL A 95 -26.67 4.27 -1.50
CA VAL A 95 -27.61 3.40 -2.22
C VAL A 95 -27.91 2.14 -1.42
N SER A 96 -29.19 1.72 -1.36
CA SER A 96 -29.55 0.51 -0.63
C SER A 96 -28.89 -0.75 -1.24
N PRO A 97 -28.45 -1.72 -0.40
CA PRO A 97 -27.86 -2.97 -0.89
C PRO A 97 -28.77 -3.73 -1.87
N SER A 98 -30.08 -3.70 -1.64
CA SER A 98 -31.08 -4.31 -2.54
C SER A 98 -31.07 -3.71 -3.95
N LYS A 99 -30.83 -2.40 -4.05
CA LYS A 99 -30.76 -1.69 -5.34
C LYS A 99 -29.44 -1.96 -6.05
N LEU A 100 -28.35 -2.15 -5.30
CA LEU A 100 -27.05 -2.58 -5.85
C LEU A 100 -27.10 -4.03 -6.35
N GLU A 101 -27.76 -4.94 -5.64
CA GLU A 101 -28.00 -6.33 -6.12
C GLU A 101 -28.87 -6.35 -7.38
N SER A 102 -29.90 -5.51 -7.45
CA SER A 102 -30.72 -5.37 -8.66
C SER A 102 -29.93 -4.82 -9.85
N TYR A 103 -29.01 -3.88 -9.62
CA TYR A 103 -28.08 -3.42 -10.66
C TYR A 103 -27.13 -4.53 -11.08
N TRP A 104 -26.58 -5.25 -10.11
CA TRP A 104 -25.58 -6.29 -10.31
C TRP A 104 -26.11 -7.41 -11.20
N SER A 105 -27.29 -7.94 -10.88
CA SER A 105 -27.93 -9.01 -11.64
C SER A 105 -28.26 -8.62 -13.08
N GLY A 106 -28.55 -7.35 -13.34
CA GLY A 106 -28.93 -6.87 -14.66
C GLY A 106 -27.80 -6.29 -15.51
N GLN A 107 -26.75 -5.73 -14.91
CA GLN A 107 -25.84 -4.83 -15.62
C GLN A 107 -24.35 -5.02 -15.29
N ALA A 108 -23.98 -5.85 -14.30
CA ALA A 108 -22.57 -6.06 -13.95
C ALA A 108 -21.72 -6.53 -15.14
N THR A 109 -22.24 -7.47 -15.92
CA THR A 109 -21.60 -8.01 -17.14
C THR A 109 -21.75 -7.09 -18.35
N GLY A 110 -22.69 -6.15 -18.32
CA GLY A 110 -23.07 -5.28 -19.45
C GLY A 110 -24.08 -5.92 -20.42
N ASP A 111 -24.45 -7.17 -20.18
CA ASP A 111 -25.50 -7.87 -20.91
C ASP A 111 -26.52 -8.43 -19.91
N LYS A 112 -27.80 -8.09 -20.08
CA LYS A 112 -28.89 -8.54 -19.21
C LYS A 112 -29.13 -10.05 -19.29
N THR A 113 -28.66 -10.69 -20.36
CA THR A 113 -28.85 -12.13 -20.60
C THR A 113 -27.78 -12.99 -19.92
N VAL A 114 -26.67 -12.38 -19.48
CA VAL A 114 -25.53 -13.07 -18.87
C VAL A 114 -25.38 -12.63 -17.42
N SER A 115 -25.74 -13.51 -16.49
CA SER A 115 -25.54 -13.28 -15.06
C SER A 115 -24.09 -13.50 -14.66
N ALA A 116 -23.58 -12.64 -13.78
CA ALA A 116 -22.29 -12.88 -13.14
C ALA A 116 -22.31 -14.17 -12.30
N GLU A 117 -21.16 -14.84 -12.19
CA GLU A 117 -21.00 -16.07 -11.41
C GLU A 117 -21.35 -15.86 -9.93
N TRP A 118 -21.01 -14.69 -9.38
CA TRP A 118 -21.26 -14.33 -7.98
C TRP A 118 -22.30 -13.21 -7.88
N THR A 119 -23.11 -13.23 -6.82
CA THR A 119 -23.95 -12.08 -6.43
C THR A 119 -23.09 -10.92 -5.93
N TYR A 120 -23.65 -9.71 -5.82
CA TYR A 120 -22.88 -8.57 -5.33
C TYR A 120 -22.35 -8.81 -3.91
N GLY A 121 -23.20 -9.33 -3.01
CA GLY A 121 -22.83 -9.70 -1.65
C GLY A 121 -21.76 -10.79 -1.61
N ALA A 122 -21.86 -11.82 -2.45
CA ALA A 122 -20.87 -12.88 -2.53
C ALA A 122 -19.53 -12.39 -3.12
N ALA A 123 -19.56 -11.51 -4.13
CA ALA A 123 -18.36 -10.92 -4.71
C ALA A 123 -17.66 -9.98 -3.71
N LEU A 124 -18.41 -9.25 -2.89
CA LEU A 124 -17.89 -8.41 -1.82
C LEU A 124 -17.34 -9.25 -0.65
N ALA A 125 -17.97 -10.36 -0.30
CA ALA A 125 -17.47 -11.28 0.73
C ALA A 125 -16.19 -12.01 0.28
N ASN A 126 -16.10 -12.33 -1.01
CA ASN A 126 -14.90 -12.92 -1.63
C ASN A 126 -13.82 -11.91 -1.99
N TYR A 127 -14.02 -10.61 -1.72
CA TYR A 127 -12.96 -9.61 -1.75
C TYR A 127 -12.12 -9.75 -0.47
N ASP A 128 -11.15 -10.66 -0.50
CA ASP A 128 -10.14 -10.73 0.55
C ASP A 128 -8.97 -9.79 0.19
N PHE A 129 -8.96 -8.61 0.83
CA PHE A 129 -7.83 -7.69 0.76
C PHE A 129 -6.50 -8.40 1.08
N ASN A 130 -6.50 -9.40 1.97
CA ASN A 130 -5.30 -10.14 2.31
C ASN A 130 -4.77 -10.96 1.13
N VAL A 131 -5.63 -11.52 0.27
CA VAL A 131 -5.22 -12.25 -0.94
C VAL A 131 -4.60 -11.31 -1.97
N PHE A 132 -5.20 -10.14 -2.22
CA PHE A 132 -4.61 -9.13 -3.11
C PHE A 132 -3.28 -8.60 -2.55
N PHE A 133 -3.25 -8.30 -1.25
CA PHE A 133 -2.05 -7.87 -0.54
C PHE A 133 -0.95 -8.94 -0.58
N ASP A 134 -1.29 -10.21 -0.39
CA ASP A 134 -0.35 -11.34 -0.46
C ASP A 134 0.19 -11.54 -1.87
N TRP A 135 -0.65 -11.35 -2.90
CA TRP A 135 -0.23 -11.40 -4.29
C TRP A 135 0.74 -10.25 -4.60
N GLU A 136 0.38 -9.01 -4.23
CA GLU A 136 1.27 -7.85 -4.34
C GLU A 136 2.59 -8.07 -3.58
N GLU A 137 2.55 -8.61 -2.37
CA GLU A 137 3.76 -8.93 -1.59
C GLU A 137 4.59 -10.04 -2.24
N ALA A 138 3.98 -11.07 -2.83
CA ALA A 138 4.68 -12.16 -3.51
C ALA A 138 5.34 -11.68 -4.82
N VAL A 139 4.63 -10.89 -5.61
CA VAL A 139 5.14 -10.26 -6.83
C VAL A 139 6.29 -9.31 -6.48
N GLN A 140 6.09 -8.42 -5.52
CA GLN A 140 7.12 -7.49 -5.05
C GLN A 140 8.33 -8.22 -4.46
N SER A 141 8.13 -9.28 -3.68
CA SER A 141 9.19 -10.13 -3.13
C SER A 141 10.08 -10.70 -4.23
N THR A 142 9.46 -11.22 -5.29
CA THR A 142 10.18 -11.82 -6.42
C THR A 142 11.04 -10.79 -7.15
N TYR A 143 10.48 -9.63 -7.48
CA TYR A 143 11.22 -8.57 -8.17
C TYR A 143 12.29 -7.91 -7.30
N VAL A 144 12.06 -7.76 -5.98
CA VAL A 144 13.05 -7.22 -5.05
C VAL A 144 14.25 -8.15 -4.93
N ILE A 145 14.05 -9.47 -4.86
CA ILE A 145 15.16 -10.43 -4.84
C ILE A 145 15.95 -10.33 -6.14
N ILE A 146 15.29 -10.25 -7.30
CA ILE A 146 15.97 -10.11 -8.59
C ILE A 146 16.75 -8.80 -8.67
N LEU A 147 16.15 -7.67 -8.26
CA LEU A 147 16.79 -6.36 -8.30
C LEU A 147 17.95 -6.25 -7.31
N ILE A 148 17.85 -6.84 -6.12
CA ILE A 148 18.95 -6.89 -5.15
C ILE A 148 20.05 -7.84 -5.66
N SER A 149 19.67 -9.00 -6.19
CA SER A 149 20.62 -9.97 -6.74
C SER A 149 21.37 -9.37 -7.92
N ILE A 150 20.69 -8.72 -8.86
CA ILE A 150 21.32 -8.01 -9.97
C ILE A 150 22.12 -6.82 -9.43
N GLY A 151 21.56 -6.02 -8.51
CA GLY A 151 22.22 -4.84 -7.95
C GLY A 151 23.47 -5.13 -7.13
N VAL A 152 23.59 -6.33 -6.54
CA VAL A 152 24.77 -6.79 -5.79
C VAL A 152 25.69 -7.64 -6.67
N ALA A 153 25.15 -8.58 -7.44
CA ALA A 153 25.94 -9.46 -8.30
C ALA A 153 26.55 -8.70 -9.48
N THR A 154 25.89 -7.67 -10.01
CA THR A 154 26.40 -6.90 -11.15
C THR A 154 27.68 -6.14 -10.78
N PRO A 155 27.74 -5.34 -9.70
CA PRO A 155 28.98 -4.71 -9.26
C PRO A 155 30.07 -5.73 -8.90
N VAL A 156 29.73 -6.84 -8.26
CA VAL A 156 30.69 -7.89 -7.89
C VAL A 156 31.26 -8.58 -9.13
N PHE A 157 30.41 -8.93 -10.09
CA PHE A 157 30.77 -9.55 -11.37
C PHE A 157 31.64 -8.62 -12.23
N PHE A 158 31.24 -7.36 -12.37
CA PHE A 158 32.05 -6.38 -13.13
C PHE A 158 33.35 -6.00 -12.41
N SER A 159 33.37 -6.02 -11.09
CA SER A 159 34.61 -5.88 -10.32
C SER A 159 35.53 -7.10 -10.50
N ALA A 160 34.97 -8.31 -10.47
CA ALA A 160 35.70 -9.57 -10.71
C ALA A 160 36.28 -9.63 -12.14
N LEU A 161 35.53 -9.19 -13.14
CA LEU A 161 35.99 -9.04 -14.53
C LEU A 161 37.21 -8.11 -14.66
N GLY A 162 37.34 -7.10 -13.80
CA GLY A 162 38.48 -6.18 -13.78
C GLY A 162 39.81 -6.82 -13.36
N TYR A 163 39.75 -7.98 -12.70
CA TYR A 163 40.95 -8.75 -12.30
C TYR A 163 41.43 -9.71 -13.40
N LEU A 164 40.69 -9.88 -14.50
CA LEU A 164 41.13 -10.69 -15.63
C LEU A 164 42.17 -9.92 -16.48
N PRO A 165 43.31 -10.53 -16.83
CA PRO A 165 44.44 -9.84 -17.47
C PRO A 165 44.11 -9.25 -18.86
N PHE A 166 43.13 -9.82 -19.56
CA PHE A 166 42.68 -9.35 -20.88
C PHE A 166 41.65 -8.20 -20.80
N MET A 167 40.80 -8.20 -19.77
CA MET A 167 39.67 -7.27 -19.66
C MET A 167 40.09 -5.82 -19.46
N ASN A 168 41.20 -5.56 -18.77
CA ASN A 168 41.71 -4.20 -18.58
C ASN A 168 41.99 -3.51 -19.92
N ARG A 169 42.59 -4.22 -20.90
CA ARG A 169 42.90 -3.66 -22.22
C ARG A 169 41.62 -3.36 -23.03
N ALA A 170 40.63 -4.23 -22.93
CA ALA A 170 39.32 -4.04 -23.57
C ALA A 170 38.53 -2.88 -22.95
N ILE A 171 38.49 -2.78 -21.61
CA ILE A 171 37.79 -1.71 -20.88
C ILE A 171 38.38 -0.33 -21.22
N HIS A 172 39.71 -0.21 -21.31
CA HIS A 172 40.36 1.04 -21.72
C HIS A 172 40.02 1.47 -23.15
N LYS A 173 39.83 0.51 -24.07
CA LYS A 173 39.49 0.77 -25.46
C LYS A 173 38.01 1.14 -25.66
N ILE A 174 37.13 0.63 -24.81
CA ILE A 174 35.67 0.81 -24.90
C ILE A 174 35.18 2.04 -24.10
N ARG A 175 35.88 2.42 -23.01
CA ARG A 175 35.56 3.57 -22.15
C ARG A 175 35.22 4.87 -22.90
N PRO A 176 35.98 5.31 -23.92
CA PRO A 176 35.69 6.53 -24.68
C PRO A 176 34.34 6.50 -25.40
N TYR A 177 33.88 5.32 -25.81
CA TYR A 177 32.71 5.15 -26.68
C TYR A 177 31.43 4.81 -25.91
N LEU A 178 31.52 4.07 -24.80
CA LEU A 178 30.35 3.68 -23.99
C LEU A 178 30.11 4.57 -22.75
N ILE A 179 31.19 5.05 -22.10
CA ILE A 179 31.08 5.82 -20.85
C ILE A 179 31.15 7.33 -21.11
N TYR A 180 31.84 7.76 -22.16
CA TYR A 180 32.01 9.17 -22.53
C TYR A 180 31.38 9.63 -23.87
N PRO A 181 30.37 8.97 -24.48
CA PRO A 181 29.86 9.47 -25.75
C PRO A 181 29.11 10.79 -25.52
N SER A 182 29.56 11.83 -26.21
CA SER A 182 28.91 13.14 -26.25
C SER A 182 27.67 13.09 -27.15
N THR A 183 26.50 13.37 -26.60
CA THR A 183 25.24 13.42 -27.36
C THR A 183 25.16 14.62 -28.32
N PHE A 184 25.89 15.73 -28.04
CA PHE A 184 26.01 16.88 -28.95
C PHE A 184 27.39 17.55 -28.86
N ARG A 185 27.84 18.03 -30.02
CA ARG A 185 29.17 18.56 -30.41
C ARG A 185 29.83 19.52 -29.38
N GLY A 186 31.04 19.18 -28.94
CA GLY A 186 32.22 20.06 -29.03
C GLY A 186 32.50 21.19 -28.03
N TYR A 187 31.70 21.47 -26.99
CA TYR A 187 31.95 22.62 -26.09
C TYR A 187 31.78 22.34 -24.59
N ASN A 188 32.71 21.60 -23.96
CA ASN A 188 32.77 21.54 -22.47
C ASN A 188 34.20 21.50 -21.89
N ILE A 189 35.23 21.90 -22.65
CA ILE A 189 36.62 21.91 -22.16
C ILE A 189 37.03 23.34 -21.80
N ARG A 190 36.46 23.91 -20.72
CA ARG A 190 37.09 24.99 -19.94
C ARG A 190 36.69 24.88 -18.46
N PRO A 191 37.64 24.66 -17.52
CA PRO A 191 37.37 24.79 -16.09
C PRO A 191 37.17 26.28 -15.72
N LEU A 192 36.24 26.56 -14.79
CA LEU A 192 35.97 27.91 -14.30
C LEU A 192 36.97 28.33 -13.21
N PRO A 193 37.29 29.64 -13.09
CA PRO A 193 38.11 30.14 -11.99
C PRO A 193 37.37 30.03 -10.64
N TYR A 194 38.10 30.04 -9.51
CA TYR A 194 37.62 29.90 -8.11
C TYR A 194 37.43 28.48 -7.55
N LEU A 195 38.40 27.57 -7.77
CA LEU A 195 38.41 26.21 -7.21
C LEU A 195 37.33 25.24 -7.77
N LEU A 196 36.81 25.52 -8.97
CA LEU A 196 35.81 24.71 -9.70
C LEU A 196 36.49 23.73 -10.70
N GLY A 197 37.31 22.81 -10.17
CA GLY A 197 38.14 21.88 -10.94
C GLY A 197 37.63 20.44 -11.03
N LEU A 198 36.31 20.23 -11.12
CA LEU A 198 35.72 18.89 -11.32
C LEU A 198 35.41 18.66 -12.80
N THR A 199 35.61 17.43 -13.28
CA THR A 199 35.07 17.02 -14.58
C THR A 199 33.54 17.04 -14.52
N LYS A 200 32.85 17.36 -15.62
CA LYS A 200 31.36 17.41 -15.69
C LYS A 200 30.69 16.16 -15.11
N SER A 201 31.31 14.99 -15.32
CA SER A 201 30.83 13.72 -14.78
C SER A 201 30.98 13.64 -13.25
N ALA A 202 32.09 14.12 -12.69
CA ALA A 202 32.29 14.17 -11.24
C ALA A 202 31.35 15.18 -10.56
N GLU A 203 31.08 16.32 -11.20
CA GLU A 203 30.09 17.29 -10.71
C GLU A 203 28.67 16.72 -10.72
N LEU A 204 28.27 16.05 -11.81
CA LEU A 204 26.95 15.40 -11.90
C LEU A 204 26.80 14.30 -10.85
N LEU A 205 27.82 13.46 -10.66
CA LEU A 205 27.83 12.41 -9.63
C LEU A 205 27.68 13.02 -8.23
N ALA A 206 28.40 14.09 -7.93
CA ALA A 206 28.28 14.80 -6.66
C ALA A 206 26.88 15.40 -6.48
N TYR A 207 26.33 16.06 -7.50
CA TYR A 207 24.98 16.64 -7.46
C TYR A 207 23.91 15.58 -7.19
N VAL A 208 23.94 14.46 -7.94
CA VAL A 208 23.01 13.34 -7.73
C VAL A 208 23.17 12.79 -6.32
N GLY A 209 24.40 12.53 -5.88
CA GLY A 209 24.68 12.03 -4.53
C GLY A 209 24.18 12.98 -3.43
N TYR A 210 24.32 14.29 -3.62
CA TYR A 210 23.79 15.27 -2.68
C TYR A 210 22.27 15.32 -2.70
N ARG A 211 21.60 15.20 -3.85
CA ARG A 211 20.13 15.19 -3.92
C ARG A 211 19.54 13.93 -3.31
N THR A 212 20.08 12.76 -3.63
CA THR A 212 19.55 11.49 -3.15
C THR A 212 19.71 11.33 -1.64
N ARG A 213 20.78 11.82 -1.01
CA ARG A 213 20.87 11.80 0.46
C ARG A 213 19.76 12.65 1.10
N HIS A 214 19.47 13.84 0.57
CA HIS A 214 18.45 14.73 1.16
C HIS A 214 17.09 14.07 1.13
N ILE A 215 16.75 13.45 -0.01
CA ILE A 215 15.49 12.72 -0.16
C ILE A 215 15.45 11.52 0.77
N SER A 216 16.52 10.72 0.84
CA SER A 216 16.59 9.56 1.74
C SER A 216 16.34 9.96 3.20
N PHE A 217 17.01 11.01 3.70
CA PHE A 217 16.81 11.51 5.07
C PHE A 217 15.40 12.04 5.33
N ALA A 218 14.78 12.70 4.34
CA ALA A 218 13.40 13.17 4.45
C ALA A 218 12.38 12.02 4.47
N LEU A 219 12.68 10.88 3.85
CA LEU A 219 11.80 9.71 3.84
C LEU A 219 11.87 8.89 5.14
N LEU A 220 12.97 8.95 5.91
CA LEU A 220 13.11 8.22 7.18
C LEU A 220 11.95 8.45 8.18
N PRO A 221 11.57 9.70 8.54
CA PRO A 221 10.46 9.91 9.47
C PRO A 221 9.14 9.44 8.89
N LEU A 222 8.92 9.60 7.57
CA LEU A 222 7.72 9.10 6.90
C LEU A 222 7.62 7.58 7.01
N THR A 223 8.73 6.86 6.81
CA THR A 223 8.78 5.40 7.00
C THR A 223 8.32 5.01 8.41
N VAL A 224 8.78 5.72 9.45
CA VAL A 224 8.37 5.42 10.84
C VAL A 224 6.92 5.79 11.10
N VAL A 225 6.46 6.96 10.65
CA VAL A 225 5.06 7.40 10.80
C VAL A 225 4.09 6.37 10.19
N PHE A 226 4.34 5.91 8.96
CA PHE A 226 3.45 4.95 8.30
C PHE A 226 3.42 3.58 8.96
N SER A 227 4.45 3.21 9.74
CA SER A 227 4.44 1.98 10.55
C SER A 227 3.70 2.12 11.89
N SER A 228 3.49 3.36 12.34
CA SER A 228 2.93 3.65 13.67
C SER A 228 1.41 3.58 13.66
N ARG A 229 0.82 3.05 14.74
CA ARG A 229 -0.65 2.96 14.90
C ARG A 229 -1.23 4.21 15.57
N ASN A 230 -0.38 5.00 16.23
CA ASN A 230 -0.75 6.22 16.95
C ASN A 230 -0.35 7.46 16.18
N ASN A 231 -0.81 7.58 14.94
CA ASN A 231 -0.52 8.74 14.12
C ASN A 231 -1.82 9.51 13.82
N ILE A 232 -1.69 10.83 13.79
CA ILE A 232 -2.80 11.75 13.49
C ILE A 232 -3.26 11.59 12.02
N LEU A 233 -2.40 11.11 11.14
CA LEU A 233 -2.73 10.93 9.73
C LEU A 233 -3.85 9.88 9.54
N LEU A 234 -3.89 8.81 10.34
CA LEU A 234 -4.97 7.83 10.32
C LEU A 234 -6.33 8.48 10.60
N TRP A 235 -6.38 9.46 11.51
CA TRP A 235 -7.60 10.22 11.81
C TRP A 235 -8.00 11.18 10.69
N ILE A 236 -7.03 11.83 10.06
CA ILE A 236 -7.31 12.83 9.01
C ILE A 236 -7.71 12.16 7.70
N THR A 237 -7.07 11.04 7.33
CA THR A 237 -7.29 10.42 6.02
C THR A 237 -8.42 9.40 6.03
N ASP A 238 -8.84 8.92 7.21
CA ASP A 238 -9.80 7.82 7.38
C ASP A 238 -9.42 6.59 6.53
N TRP A 239 -8.11 6.34 6.42
CA TRP A 239 -7.59 5.19 5.67
C TRP A 239 -7.36 4.03 6.63
N PRO A 240 -7.61 2.78 6.20
CA PRO A 240 -7.33 1.64 7.05
C PRO A 240 -5.82 1.50 7.30
N PHE A 241 -5.46 0.99 8.48
CA PHE A 241 -4.05 0.80 8.86
C PHE A 241 -3.29 -0.09 7.88
N SER A 242 -3.98 -1.02 7.20
CA SER A 242 -3.41 -1.84 6.14
C SER A 242 -2.84 -0.99 4.98
N THR A 243 -3.52 0.08 4.58
CA THR A 243 -3.03 1.05 3.58
C THR A 243 -1.75 1.73 4.04
N PHE A 244 -1.69 2.12 5.32
CA PHE A 244 -0.48 2.72 5.91
C PHE A 244 0.71 1.75 5.89
N LEU A 245 0.48 0.46 6.14
CA LEU A 245 1.52 -0.55 6.03
C LEU A 245 2.01 -0.74 4.59
N VAL A 246 1.14 -0.62 3.59
CA VAL A 246 1.53 -0.59 2.18
C VAL A 246 2.45 0.60 1.92
N LEU A 247 2.08 1.80 2.37
CA LEU A 247 2.89 3.02 2.23
C LEU A 247 4.23 2.91 2.95
N HIS A 248 4.26 2.37 4.17
CA HIS A 248 5.49 2.11 4.91
C HIS A 248 6.50 1.31 4.06
N ARG A 249 6.04 0.23 3.41
CA ARG A 249 6.90 -0.61 2.56
C ARG A 249 7.41 0.14 1.33
N TRP A 250 6.54 0.88 0.63
CA TRP A 250 6.95 1.65 -0.56
C TRP A 250 7.93 2.77 -0.22
N VAL A 251 7.64 3.54 0.83
CA VAL A 251 8.51 4.62 1.30
C VAL A 251 9.84 4.08 1.81
N ALA A 252 9.85 2.95 2.53
CA ALA A 252 11.09 2.28 2.95
C ALA A 252 11.96 1.87 1.76
N ARG A 253 11.36 1.31 0.69
CA ARG A 253 12.08 0.95 -0.54
C ARG A 253 12.67 2.17 -1.24
N LEU A 254 11.90 3.26 -1.34
CA LEU A 254 12.41 4.52 -1.91
C LEU A 254 13.55 5.09 -1.07
N CYS A 255 13.42 5.09 0.26
CA CYS A 255 14.47 5.52 1.18
C CYS A 255 15.78 4.74 0.96
N ALA A 256 15.67 3.41 0.85
CA ALA A 256 16.80 2.52 0.59
C ALA A 256 17.40 2.72 -0.80
N LEU A 257 16.58 2.84 -1.85
CA LEU A 257 17.04 3.13 -3.20
C LEU A 257 17.85 4.43 -3.23
N HIS A 258 17.35 5.50 -2.62
CA HIS A 258 18.06 6.77 -2.56
C HIS A 258 19.38 6.67 -1.77
N ALA A 259 19.43 5.90 -0.68
CA ALA A 259 20.66 5.65 0.08
C ALA A 259 21.71 4.85 -0.72
N ILE A 260 21.27 3.85 -1.50
CA ILE A 260 22.14 3.06 -2.39
C ILE A 260 22.70 3.96 -3.50
N VAL A 261 21.84 4.75 -4.17
CA VAL A 261 22.28 5.68 -5.21
C VAL A 261 23.24 6.72 -4.63
N HIS A 262 22.96 7.26 -3.44
CA HIS A 262 23.90 8.13 -2.73
C HIS A 262 25.27 7.47 -2.52
N SER A 263 25.28 6.24 -2.00
CA SER A 263 26.51 5.49 -1.72
C SER A 263 27.34 5.26 -3.00
N ILE A 264 26.69 4.82 -4.09
CA ILE A 264 27.36 4.54 -5.37
C ILE A 264 27.90 5.82 -6.01
N THR A 265 27.10 6.90 -6.03
CA THR A 265 27.48 8.15 -6.69
C THR A 265 28.58 8.87 -5.93
N VAL A 266 28.56 8.86 -4.59
CA VAL A 266 29.64 9.39 -3.76
C VAL A 266 30.92 8.56 -3.90
N LEU A 267 30.83 7.22 -3.88
CA LEU A 267 31.98 6.35 -4.15
C LEU A 267 32.62 6.67 -5.51
N ALA A 268 31.81 6.75 -6.57
CA ALA A 268 32.29 7.06 -7.91
C ALA A 268 32.92 8.46 -7.97
N ALA A 269 32.33 9.46 -7.31
CA ALA A 269 32.88 10.82 -7.26
C ALA A 269 34.25 10.87 -6.54
N TYR A 270 34.40 10.19 -5.41
CA TYR A 270 35.64 10.20 -4.62
C TYR A 270 36.76 9.41 -5.29
N ILE A 271 36.44 8.31 -5.99
CA ILE A 271 37.43 7.59 -6.83
C ILE A 271 37.91 8.49 -7.96
N ARG A 272 37.00 9.25 -8.61
CA ARG A 272 37.35 10.18 -9.69
C ARG A 272 38.17 11.37 -9.21
N LEU A 273 37.94 11.82 -7.97
CA LEU A 273 38.70 12.89 -7.33
C LEU A 273 40.06 12.40 -6.78
N GLY A 274 40.26 11.08 -6.68
CA GLY A 274 41.49 10.48 -6.15
C GLY A 274 41.58 10.47 -4.62
N THR A 275 40.57 10.93 -3.89
CA THR A 275 40.57 11.01 -2.43
C THR A 275 39.97 9.79 -1.74
N TYR A 276 39.47 8.80 -2.50
CA TYR A 276 38.85 7.60 -1.96
C TYR A 276 39.74 6.85 -0.94
N TYR A 277 41.00 6.57 -1.29
CA TYR A 277 41.91 5.80 -0.42
C TYR A 277 42.23 6.50 0.90
N THR A 278 42.17 7.84 0.94
CA THR A 278 42.37 8.61 2.17
C THR A 278 41.07 8.72 2.98
N ASP A 279 39.92 8.77 2.30
CA ASP A 279 38.64 9.05 2.94
C ASP A 279 37.93 7.80 3.45
N VAL A 280 38.16 6.63 2.86
CA VAL A 280 37.51 5.37 3.26
C VAL A 280 37.77 4.97 4.71
N HIS A 281 38.91 5.40 5.28
CA HIS A 281 39.28 5.15 6.68
C HIS A 281 38.68 6.17 7.66
N LYS A 282 38.02 7.23 7.17
CA LYS A 282 37.39 8.23 8.04
C LYS A 282 36.12 7.66 8.68
N PRO A 283 35.82 8.03 9.92
CA PRO A 283 34.70 7.44 10.66
C PRO A 283 33.35 7.66 9.97
N TYR A 284 33.13 8.81 9.32
CA TYR A 284 31.87 9.05 8.61
C TYR A 284 31.67 8.10 7.43
N TRP A 285 32.73 7.70 6.71
CA TRP A 285 32.64 6.72 5.62
C TRP A 285 32.24 5.35 6.16
N ILE A 286 32.88 4.90 7.24
CA ILE A 286 32.60 3.61 7.87
C ILE A 286 31.15 3.55 8.35
N TRP A 287 30.67 4.59 9.04
CA TRP A 287 29.28 4.65 9.50
C TRP A 287 28.27 4.76 8.33
N GLY A 288 28.65 5.41 7.23
CA GLY A 288 27.86 5.43 6.00
C GLY A 288 27.70 4.04 5.39
N ILE A 289 28.79 3.25 5.34
CA ILE A 289 28.77 1.86 4.88
C ILE A 289 27.88 1.00 5.78
N ILE A 290 28.07 1.09 7.11
CA ILE A 290 27.27 0.34 8.09
C ILE A 290 25.79 0.70 7.94
N GLY A 291 25.45 1.99 7.84
CA GLY A 291 24.07 2.45 7.68
C GLY A 291 23.41 1.90 6.41
N THR A 292 24.10 1.99 5.26
CA THR A 292 23.59 1.46 3.98
C THR A 292 23.44 -0.08 4.03
N LEU A 293 24.39 -0.79 4.64
CA LEU A 293 24.30 -2.25 4.80
C LEU A 293 23.11 -2.65 5.67
N CYS A 294 22.92 -2.00 6.84
CA CYS A 294 21.76 -2.26 7.70
C CYS A 294 20.44 -1.97 6.98
N LEU A 295 20.38 -0.92 6.14
CA LEU A 295 19.19 -0.58 5.37
C LEU A 295 18.88 -1.62 4.27
N VAL A 296 19.91 -2.15 3.61
CA VAL A 296 19.77 -3.27 2.66
C VAL A 296 19.32 -4.55 3.38
N LEU A 297 19.92 -4.86 4.54
CA LEU A 297 19.52 -6.00 5.35
C LEU A 297 18.05 -5.89 5.79
N LEU A 298 17.59 -4.69 6.19
CA LEU A 298 16.19 -4.43 6.49
C LEU A 298 15.26 -4.80 5.32
N LEU A 299 15.64 -4.49 4.08
CA LEU A 299 14.84 -4.87 2.92
C LEU A 299 14.81 -6.39 2.71
N VAL A 300 15.97 -7.05 2.79
CA VAL A 300 16.11 -8.50 2.56
C VAL A 300 15.33 -9.30 3.60
N GLN A 301 15.48 -8.97 4.89
CA GLN A 301 14.74 -9.68 5.94
C GLN A 301 13.24 -9.33 5.96
N SER A 302 12.81 -8.27 5.30
CA SER A 302 11.38 -7.92 5.17
C SER A 302 10.65 -8.65 4.03
N VAL A 303 11.35 -9.54 3.32
CA VAL A 303 10.79 -10.37 2.26
C VAL A 303 9.76 -11.36 2.82
N LEU A 304 8.72 -11.62 2.03
CA LEU A 304 7.56 -12.45 2.40
C LEU A 304 7.97 -13.84 2.91
N TRP A 305 8.96 -14.47 2.27
CA TRP A 305 9.47 -15.78 2.67
C TRP A 305 9.96 -15.79 4.13
N PHE A 306 10.76 -14.80 4.53
CA PHE A 306 11.30 -14.74 5.89
C PHE A 306 10.21 -14.44 6.91
N ARG A 307 9.28 -13.53 6.58
CA ARG A 307 8.13 -13.18 7.43
C ARG A 307 7.18 -14.36 7.67
N ARG A 308 6.92 -15.18 6.65
CA ARG A 308 6.09 -16.38 6.77
C ARG A 308 6.79 -17.51 7.52
N ALA A 309 8.11 -17.62 7.38
CA ALA A 309 8.90 -18.63 8.11
C ALA A 309 8.95 -18.35 9.62
N SER A 310 9.19 -17.09 10.03
CA SER A 310 9.14 -16.70 11.44
C SER A 310 8.86 -15.21 11.60
N TYR A 311 7.59 -14.89 11.87
CA TYR A 311 7.16 -13.51 12.09
C TYR A 311 7.86 -12.86 13.30
N GLU A 312 8.07 -13.64 14.35
CA GLU A 312 8.70 -13.21 15.60
C GLU A 312 10.17 -12.82 15.41
N ALA A 313 10.93 -13.66 14.71
CA ALA A 313 12.32 -13.38 14.40
C ALA A 313 12.44 -12.17 13.48
N PHE A 314 11.57 -12.08 12.46
CA PHE A 314 11.44 -10.91 11.59
C PHE A 314 11.24 -9.63 12.39
N LEU A 315 10.25 -9.58 13.29
CA LEU A 315 9.92 -8.35 14.00
C LEU A 315 11.08 -7.87 14.89
N ILE A 316 11.71 -8.77 15.64
CA ILE A 316 12.82 -8.44 16.54
C ILE A 316 14.02 -7.96 15.73
N LEU A 317 14.42 -8.72 14.70
CA LEU A 317 15.56 -8.37 13.84
C LEU A 317 15.32 -7.03 13.13
N HIS A 318 14.09 -6.77 12.67
CA HIS A 318 13.71 -5.50 12.05
C HIS A 318 13.88 -4.31 12.99
N ILE A 319 13.43 -4.42 14.24
CA ILE A 319 13.57 -3.34 15.22
C ILE A 319 15.05 -3.08 15.54
N VAL A 320 15.84 -4.15 15.75
CA VAL A 320 17.27 -4.03 16.04
C VAL A 320 18.00 -3.36 14.88
N LEU A 321 17.78 -3.81 13.65
CA LEU A 321 18.39 -3.21 12.46
C LEU A 321 17.93 -1.76 12.24
N ALA A 322 16.67 -1.43 12.50
CA ALA A 322 16.16 -0.06 12.40
C ALA A 322 16.87 0.88 13.39
N VAL A 323 17.11 0.43 14.63
CA VAL A 323 17.92 1.16 15.61
C VAL A 323 19.34 1.39 15.09
N PHE A 324 19.98 0.36 14.54
CA PHE A 324 21.32 0.50 13.93
C PHE A 324 21.34 1.47 12.74
N VAL A 325 20.30 1.52 11.91
CA VAL A 325 20.19 2.52 10.84
C VAL A 325 20.15 3.94 11.41
N ILE A 326 19.35 4.19 12.44
CA ILE A 326 19.27 5.52 13.08
C ILE A 326 20.64 5.93 13.65
N PHE A 327 21.31 5.03 14.38
CA PHE A 327 22.65 5.29 14.89
C PHE A 327 23.68 5.49 13.77
N GLY A 328 23.63 4.66 12.73
CA GLY A 328 24.50 4.77 11.56
C GLY A 328 24.35 6.11 10.86
N CYS A 329 23.10 6.55 10.63
CA CYS A 329 22.80 7.87 10.06
C CYS A 329 23.29 9.01 10.97
N TRP A 330 23.07 8.92 12.28
CA TRP A 330 23.53 9.91 13.25
C TRP A 330 25.05 10.07 13.22
N TYR A 331 25.80 8.97 13.37
CA TYR A 331 27.26 9.01 13.38
C TYR A 331 27.84 9.37 12.02
N HIS A 332 27.22 8.93 10.92
CA HIS A 332 27.62 9.34 9.57
C HIS A 332 27.58 10.86 9.41
N ILE A 333 26.52 11.53 9.86
CA ILE A 333 26.42 12.99 9.79
C ILE A 333 27.35 13.67 10.78
N TYR A 334 27.34 13.22 12.03
CA TYR A 334 28.11 13.81 13.11
C TYR A 334 29.61 13.87 12.78
N PHE A 335 30.17 12.77 12.24
CA PHE A 335 31.57 12.72 11.84
C PHE A 335 31.87 13.38 10.48
N TRP A 336 30.87 13.56 9.61
CA TRP A 336 31.07 14.24 8.33
C TRP A 336 31.09 15.76 8.52
N LYS A 337 30.04 16.30 9.15
CA LYS A 337 29.92 17.72 9.45
C LYS A 337 29.12 17.90 10.75
N PRO A 338 29.80 17.98 11.91
CA PRO A 338 29.11 18.18 13.17
C PRO A 338 28.35 19.51 13.15
N PHE A 339 27.10 19.49 13.63
CA PHE A 339 26.20 20.66 13.74
C PHE A 339 25.78 21.27 12.39
N SER A 340 25.42 20.42 11.43
CA SER A 340 24.82 20.89 10.18
C SER A 340 23.40 21.45 10.34
N GLY A 341 22.73 21.08 11.44
CA GLY A 341 21.40 21.50 11.86
C GLY A 341 20.26 20.81 11.11
N VAL A 342 20.40 20.63 9.79
CA VAL A 342 19.30 20.16 8.92
C VAL A 342 19.11 18.64 8.98
N TYR A 343 20.19 17.84 9.01
CA TYR A 343 20.03 16.38 9.00
C TYR A 343 19.78 15.80 10.40
N GLU A 344 20.34 16.43 11.42
CA GLU A 344 20.06 16.12 12.82
C GLU A 344 18.57 16.30 13.11
N LEU A 345 17.93 17.32 12.54
CA LEU A 345 16.49 17.53 12.65
C LEU A 345 15.68 16.36 12.08
N TRP A 346 16.05 15.82 10.91
CA TRP A 346 15.38 14.64 10.33
C TRP A 346 15.46 13.42 11.27
N ILE A 347 16.62 13.20 11.89
CA ILE A 347 16.80 12.12 12.86
C ILE A 347 16.01 12.38 14.15
N TYR A 348 15.96 13.62 14.63
CA TYR A 348 15.12 13.99 15.77
C TYR A 348 13.64 13.75 15.49
N MET A 349 13.16 14.04 14.28
CA MET A 349 11.78 13.73 13.88
C MET A 349 11.51 12.22 13.92
N VAL A 350 12.43 11.40 13.41
CA VAL A 350 12.33 9.94 13.45
C VAL A 350 12.19 9.46 14.91
N CYS A 351 13.10 9.90 15.78
CA CYS A 351 13.07 9.56 17.20
C CYS A 351 11.78 10.05 17.86
N ALA A 352 11.37 11.30 17.63
CA ALA A 352 10.18 11.88 18.22
C ALA A 352 8.91 11.09 17.85
N VAL A 353 8.72 10.76 16.58
CA VAL A 353 7.58 9.94 16.12
C VAL A 353 7.62 8.56 16.75
N TRP A 354 8.80 7.91 16.76
CA TRP A 354 8.93 6.56 17.28
C TRP A 354 8.62 6.49 18.78
N PHE A 355 9.24 7.38 19.57
CA PHE A 355 9.00 7.46 21.01
C PHE A 355 7.57 7.87 21.34
N PHE A 356 6.99 8.82 20.60
CA PHE A 356 5.60 9.23 20.78
C PHE A 356 4.64 8.06 20.60
N ASP A 357 4.77 7.26 19.53
CA ASP A 357 3.91 6.09 19.32
C ASP A 357 4.00 5.10 20.48
N ARG A 358 5.23 4.81 20.96
CA ARG A 358 5.47 3.88 22.07
C ARG A 358 4.94 4.41 23.39
N LEU A 359 5.12 5.70 23.68
CA LEU A 359 4.60 6.34 24.88
C LEU A 359 3.07 6.24 24.94
N PHE A 360 2.36 6.57 23.86
CA PHE A 360 0.89 6.48 23.83
C PHE A 360 0.38 5.05 23.96
N ARG A 361 1.13 4.07 23.44
CA ARG A 361 0.80 2.65 23.67
C ARG A 361 0.87 2.31 25.15
N VAL A 362 1.98 2.67 25.83
CA VAL A 362 2.15 2.43 27.27
C VAL A 362 1.09 3.16 28.09
N LEU A 363 0.77 4.41 27.76
CA LEU A 363 -0.27 5.19 28.45
C LEU A 363 -1.65 4.55 28.33
N ARG A 364 -2.02 3.99 27.16
CA ARG A 364 -3.30 3.29 27.00
C ARG A 364 -3.35 1.98 27.78
N VAL A 365 -2.27 1.21 27.77
CA VAL A 365 -2.17 -0.01 28.58
C VAL A 365 -2.27 0.32 30.07
N ALA A 366 -1.57 1.37 30.53
CA ALA A 366 -1.63 1.84 31.91
C ALA A 366 -3.03 2.34 32.30
N LYS A 367 -3.72 3.06 31.40
CA LYS A 367 -5.09 3.56 31.63
C LYS A 367 -6.12 2.43 31.74
N ASN A 368 -6.04 1.43 30.86
CA ASN A 368 -7.02 0.33 30.83
C ASN A 368 -6.73 -0.72 31.91
N GLY A 369 -5.46 -0.83 32.31
CA GLY A 369 -4.98 -1.76 33.32
C GLY A 369 -5.04 -3.22 32.88
N VAL A 370 -4.61 -4.11 33.76
CA VAL A 370 -4.73 -5.55 33.55
C VAL A 370 -6.12 -5.99 34.01
N ARG A 371 -6.87 -6.64 33.12
CA ARG A 371 -8.19 -7.22 33.42
C ARG A 371 -8.14 -8.73 33.22
N ARG A 372 -8.91 -9.47 34.02
CA ARG A 372 -9.14 -10.90 33.75
C ARG A 372 -10.27 -11.04 32.74
N ALA A 373 -10.05 -11.88 31.74
CA ALA A 373 -11.06 -12.30 30.77
C ALA A 373 -11.48 -13.74 31.07
N SER A 374 -12.75 -14.06 30.91
CA SER A 374 -13.24 -15.44 30.85
C SER A 374 -13.23 -15.91 29.40
N VAL A 375 -12.64 -17.07 29.17
CA VAL A 375 -12.53 -17.69 27.85
C VAL A 375 -13.70 -18.66 27.70
N VAL A 376 -14.51 -18.48 26.66
CA VAL A 376 -15.62 -19.38 26.31
C VAL A 376 -15.34 -19.93 24.91
N GLU A 377 -15.20 -21.25 24.82
CA GLU A 377 -15.04 -21.94 23.55
C GLU A 377 -16.41 -22.12 22.91
N LEU A 378 -16.61 -21.54 21.72
CA LEU A 378 -17.86 -21.64 20.96
C LEU A 378 -17.80 -22.81 19.95
N SER A 379 -16.62 -23.04 19.38
CA SER A 379 -16.30 -24.15 18.47
C SER A 379 -14.80 -24.43 18.48
N ASP A 380 -14.37 -25.51 17.82
CA ASP A 380 -12.94 -25.88 17.65
C ASP A 380 -12.09 -24.77 17.00
N GLU A 381 -12.71 -23.78 16.35
CA GLU A 381 -12.04 -22.67 15.65
C GLU A 381 -12.33 -21.28 16.23
N ILE A 382 -13.32 -21.15 17.12
CA ILE A 382 -13.80 -19.85 17.61
C ILE A 382 -13.80 -19.79 19.13
N VAL A 383 -13.02 -18.84 19.64
CA VAL A 383 -12.92 -18.54 21.07
C VAL A 383 -13.50 -17.15 21.35
N ARG A 384 -14.46 -17.08 22.26
CA ARG A 384 -15.00 -15.83 22.80
C ARG A 384 -14.26 -15.42 24.07
N LEU A 385 -13.90 -14.15 24.15
CA LEU A 385 -13.25 -13.56 25.31
C LEU A 385 -14.20 -12.54 25.96
N ASP A 386 -14.75 -12.88 27.12
CA ASP A 386 -15.63 -12.00 27.87
C ASP A 386 -14.83 -11.24 28.93
N ILE A 387 -14.83 -9.91 28.85
CA ILE A 387 -14.08 -9.01 29.75
C ILE A 387 -15.06 -8.23 30.63
N SER A 388 -15.05 -8.49 31.93
CA SER A 388 -15.96 -7.84 32.87
C SER A 388 -15.62 -6.36 33.10
N GLY A 389 -16.64 -5.50 33.12
CA GLY A 389 -16.51 -4.10 33.52
C GLY A 389 -15.89 -3.18 32.47
N VAL A 390 -15.95 -3.55 31.19
CA VAL A 390 -15.60 -2.68 30.05
C VAL A 390 -16.85 -2.45 29.21
N ARG A 391 -17.23 -1.19 29.06
CA ARG A 391 -18.34 -0.80 28.17
C ARG A 391 -17.77 -0.42 26.82
N TRP A 392 -17.87 -1.32 25.86
CA TRP A 392 -17.49 -1.04 24.48
C TRP A 392 -18.53 -0.11 23.83
N LEU A 393 -18.11 0.78 22.92
CA LEU A 393 -19.06 1.52 22.10
C LEU A 393 -19.85 0.51 21.25
N SER A 394 -21.17 0.62 21.27
CA SER A 394 -22.13 -0.31 20.68
C SER A 394 -22.21 -0.24 19.14
N THR A 395 -21.24 0.39 18.49
CA THR A 395 -21.16 0.54 17.04
C THR A 395 -20.51 -0.70 16.40
N PRO A 396 -21.19 -1.37 15.45
CA PRO A 396 -20.62 -2.50 14.71
C PRO A 396 -19.32 -2.12 13.96
N GLY A 397 -18.43 -3.09 13.75
CA GLY A 397 -17.19 -2.92 12.96
C GLY A 397 -15.94 -2.48 13.74
N TYR A 398 -16.05 -2.30 15.06
CA TYR A 398 -14.90 -1.98 15.91
C TYR A 398 -14.11 -3.23 16.28
N HIS A 399 -12.79 -3.07 16.38
CA HIS A 399 -11.87 -4.10 16.85
C HIS A 399 -11.04 -3.57 18.02
N ALA A 400 -10.69 -4.46 18.95
CA ALA A 400 -9.82 -4.19 20.08
C ALA A 400 -8.46 -4.85 19.87
N TYR A 401 -7.41 -4.25 20.42
CA TYR A 401 -6.11 -4.88 20.53
C TYR A 401 -5.92 -5.35 21.96
N ILE A 402 -5.65 -6.65 22.15
CA ILE A 402 -5.53 -7.28 23.46
C ILE A 402 -4.12 -7.83 23.62
N ASP A 403 -3.51 -7.54 24.78
CA ASP A 403 -2.22 -8.09 25.20
C ASP A 403 -2.45 -9.23 26.22
N PHE A 404 -1.73 -10.34 26.08
CA PHE A 404 -1.85 -11.53 26.96
C PHE A 404 -0.58 -11.75 27.81
N PRO A 405 -0.36 -10.97 28.87
CA PRO A 405 0.85 -11.07 29.68
C PRO A 405 1.03 -12.43 30.37
N THR A 406 -0.05 -13.16 30.64
CA THR A 406 -0.01 -14.46 31.32
C THR A 406 0.27 -15.64 30.37
N LEU A 407 -0.19 -15.56 29.12
CA LEU A 407 0.03 -16.62 28.11
C LEU A 407 1.42 -16.52 27.48
N GLN A 408 1.97 -15.30 27.39
CA GLN A 408 3.29 -15.04 26.84
C GLN A 408 4.14 -14.22 27.85
N PRO A 409 4.62 -14.85 28.94
CA PRO A 409 5.35 -14.14 30.01
C PRO A 409 6.60 -13.41 29.52
N PHE A 410 7.25 -13.95 28.50
CA PHE A 410 8.46 -13.37 27.89
C PHE A 410 8.16 -12.28 26.86
N ARG A 411 6.89 -12.05 26.49
CA ARG A 411 6.46 -11.09 25.47
C ARG A 411 5.11 -10.41 25.80
N PRO A 412 4.94 -9.79 26.98
CA PRO A 412 3.66 -9.21 27.40
C PRO A 412 3.21 -7.98 26.59
N TRP A 413 4.04 -7.49 25.66
CA TRP A 413 3.78 -6.33 24.80
C TRP A 413 3.29 -6.70 23.39
N GLN A 414 2.98 -7.99 23.16
CA GLN A 414 2.32 -8.43 21.93
C GLN A 414 0.82 -8.20 22.00
N ASN A 415 0.32 -7.46 21.00
CA ASN A 415 -1.10 -7.25 20.84
C ASN A 415 -1.65 -7.97 19.62
N TYR A 416 -2.83 -8.53 19.80
CA TYR A 416 -3.58 -9.23 18.77
C TYR A 416 -4.91 -8.50 18.53
N PRO A 417 -5.30 -8.27 17.26
CA PRO A 417 -6.59 -7.68 16.93
C PRO A 417 -7.72 -8.70 17.15
N PHE A 418 -8.77 -8.30 17.86
CA PHE A 418 -10.00 -9.05 18.05
C PHE A 418 -11.20 -8.19 17.66
N SER A 419 -12.15 -8.77 16.93
CA SER A 419 -13.42 -8.13 16.62
C SER A 419 -14.28 -8.03 17.88
N ILE A 420 -14.91 -6.88 18.10
CA ILE A 420 -15.79 -6.67 19.25
C ILE A 420 -17.21 -7.10 18.86
N THR A 421 -17.80 -8.00 19.63
CA THR A 421 -19.21 -8.38 19.53
C THR A 421 -20.00 -7.78 20.71
N ASN A 422 -21.22 -7.33 20.45
CA ASN A 422 -22.08 -6.77 21.50
C ASN A 422 -22.71 -7.91 22.29
N THR A 423 -22.46 -7.93 23.60
CA THR A 423 -23.01 -8.93 24.53
C THR A 423 -24.54 -8.94 24.56
N ALA A 424 -25.21 -7.79 24.37
CA ALA A 424 -26.67 -7.72 24.35
C ALA A 424 -27.27 -8.49 23.15
N LEU A 425 -26.65 -8.38 21.97
CA LEU A 425 -27.10 -9.12 20.77
C LEU A 425 -26.93 -10.63 20.92
N LEU A 426 -25.86 -11.05 21.61
CA LEU A 426 -25.64 -12.47 21.89
C LEU A 426 -26.66 -13.01 22.89
N GLN A 427 -27.01 -12.24 23.91
CA GLN A 427 -27.98 -12.65 24.92
C GLN A 427 -29.39 -12.83 24.35
N GLU A 428 -29.79 -11.98 23.40
CA GLU A 428 -31.04 -12.15 22.65
C GLU A 428 -31.02 -13.41 21.77
N ALA A 429 -29.91 -13.68 21.08
CA ALA A 429 -29.76 -14.87 20.24
C ALA A 429 -29.82 -16.18 21.07
N PHE A 430 -29.11 -16.25 22.20
CA PHE A 430 -29.16 -17.41 23.09
C PHE A 430 -30.52 -17.56 23.78
N ALA A 431 -31.19 -16.46 24.12
CA ALA A 431 -32.55 -16.51 24.66
C ALA A 431 -33.53 -17.07 23.61
N ALA A 432 -33.41 -16.64 22.35
CA ALA A 432 -34.22 -17.14 21.24
C ALA A 432 -33.98 -18.64 20.95
N GLU A 433 -32.72 -19.10 20.95
CA GLU A 433 -32.36 -20.52 20.82
C GLU A 433 -32.92 -21.36 21.99
N SER A 434 -32.85 -20.84 23.22
CA SER A 434 -33.40 -21.55 24.38
C SER A 434 -34.91 -21.65 24.36
N SER A 435 -35.62 -20.65 23.81
CA SER A 435 -37.07 -20.70 23.64
C SER A 435 -37.51 -21.67 22.53
N ASP A 436 -36.71 -21.82 21.47
CA ASP A 436 -37.04 -22.72 20.34
C ASP A 436 -36.74 -24.20 20.69
N SER A 437 -35.81 -24.44 21.62
CA SER A 437 -35.52 -25.79 22.15
C SER A 437 -36.49 -26.28 23.23
N GLY A 438 -37.48 -25.47 23.63
CA GLY A 438 -38.38 -25.74 24.77
C GLY A 438 -39.66 -26.51 24.46
N ASP A 439 -40.04 -26.68 23.19
CA ASP A 439 -41.38 -27.20 22.81
C ASP A 439 -41.31 -28.61 22.19
N VAL A 440 -40.73 -29.58 22.90
CA VAL A 440 -40.98 -31.00 22.64
C VAL A 440 -41.79 -31.59 23.79
N GLU A 441 -43.12 -31.43 23.71
CA GLU A 441 -44.04 -32.26 24.48
C GLU A 441 -43.84 -33.73 24.07
N MET A 442 -43.35 -34.56 24.99
CA MET A 442 -43.47 -36.01 24.87
C MET A 442 -44.93 -36.40 25.11
N SER A 443 -45.57 -36.93 24.07
CA SER A 443 -46.85 -37.65 24.12
C SER A 443 -46.78 -38.94 24.93
#